data_AF-A0A351K564-F1
#
_entry.id   AF-A0A351K564-F1
#
_cell.length_a   1.000
_cell.length_b   1.000
_cell.length_c   1.000
_cell.angle_alpha   90.00
_cell.angle_beta   90.00
_cell.angle_gamma   90.00
#
_symmetry.space_group_name_H-M   'P 1'
#
loop_
_entity.id
_entity.type
_entity.pdbx_description
1 polymer ?
#
loop_
_entity_poly.entity_id
_entity_poly.type
_entity_poly.pdbx_seq_one_letter_code
_entity_poly.pdbx_strand_id
1 'polypeptide(L)'
;MFLGGVEIIAIIGVVVWLTRRSRSKKAESSSAPESDVVYAWLRRWQSADLISDEEVAAIISFEEAARHDAASTSTSDAERKMPLVAEALGYLGGAFAVVGVILLVARYWPDLATGWRIGIPAAVAVAGVAGGALLDEQIDDALRRLRWTLWLVGTAGIGTAGGVAMYDALAPIPVYGWSDGHRVVFGSASLAAVLSGVLWAGRPRPLQQTTFLVGVIFAVGSATNEWWDISVVGAVTLLLGATTLFIAQREIGTYPVITAVIGAGAMVAGSLMMLDQMATAGALLLVVTSMVLIRLG
;
A
#
# COMPACT_ATOMS: atom_id res chain seq x y z
N MET A 1 -0.32 30.40 -18.66
CA MET A 1 -0.32 29.25 -19.59
C MET A 1 -0.62 28.01 -18.74
N PHE A 2 -1.90 27.63 -18.64
CA PHE A 2 -2.43 26.63 -17.72
C PHE A 2 -3.01 25.45 -18.53
N LEU A 3 -2.23 24.38 -18.76
CA LEU A 3 -2.74 23.19 -19.48
C LEU A 3 -2.13 21.83 -19.07
N GLY A 4 -1.08 21.77 -18.23
CA GLY A 4 -0.34 20.51 -18.00
C GLY A 4 -1.07 19.41 -17.20
N GLY A 5 -2.03 19.74 -16.34
CA GLY A 5 -2.67 18.74 -15.46
C GLY A 5 -3.80 17.94 -16.12
N VAL A 6 -4.54 18.56 -17.04
CA VAL A 6 -5.69 17.94 -17.71
C VAL A 6 -5.22 16.99 -18.82
N GLU A 7 -4.11 17.31 -19.49
CA GLU A 7 -3.54 16.47 -20.55
C GLU A 7 -3.05 15.12 -20.03
N ILE A 8 -2.47 15.08 -18.83
CA ILE A 8 -1.96 13.82 -18.22
C ILE A 8 -3.11 12.86 -17.89
N ILE A 9 -4.23 13.36 -17.35
CA ILE A 9 -5.42 12.55 -17.04
C ILE A 9 -6.07 12.01 -18.33
N ALA A 10 -6.11 12.83 -19.38
CA ALA A 10 -6.64 12.41 -20.68
C ALA A 10 -5.78 11.31 -21.32
N ILE A 11 -4.45 11.42 -21.25
CA ILE A 11 -3.52 10.40 -21.78
C ILE A 11 -3.68 9.07 -21.05
N ILE A 12 -3.79 9.09 -19.71
CA ILE A 12 -4.00 7.87 -18.91
C ILE A 12 -5.37 7.23 -19.25
N GLY A 13 -6.42 8.04 -19.37
CA GLY A 13 -7.75 7.56 -19.75
C GLY A 13 -7.78 6.90 -21.14
N VAL A 14 -7.07 7.47 -22.12
CA VAL A 14 -6.99 6.95 -23.49
C VAL A 14 -6.20 5.63 -23.53
N VAL A 15 -5.10 5.52 -22.80
CA VAL A 15 -4.29 4.27 -22.73
C VAL A 15 -5.09 3.13 -22.06
N VAL A 16 -5.83 3.43 -20.99
CA VAL A 16 -6.71 2.44 -20.33
C VAL A 16 -7.88 2.02 -21.24
N TRP A 17 -8.45 2.95 -22.00
CA TRP A 17 -9.53 2.65 -22.95
C TRP A 17 -9.04 1.78 -24.12
N LEU A 18 -7.87 2.08 -24.70
CA LEU A 18 -7.28 1.32 -25.80
C LEU A 18 -6.91 -0.11 -25.38
N THR A 19 -6.40 -0.31 -24.16
CA THR A 19 -6.04 -1.63 -23.64
C THR A 19 -7.26 -2.50 -23.32
N ARG A 20 -8.38 -1.92 -22.86
CA ARG A 20 -9.66 -2.63 -22.69
C ARG A 20 -10.28 -3.05 -24.02
N ARG A 21 -10.28 -2.17 -25.03
CA ARG A 21 -10.86 -2.45 -26.35
C ARG A 21 -10.10 -3.55 -27.10
N SER A 22 -8.77 -3.60 -26.95
CA SER A 22 -7.93 -4.66 -27.52
C SER A 22 -8.24 -6.03 -26.91
N ARG A 23 -8.40 -6.12 -25.59
CA ARG A 23 -8.78 -7.36 -24.90
C ARG A 23 -10.18 -7.85 -25.27
N SER A 24 -11.15 -6.93 -25.37
CA SER A 24 -12.52 -7.28 -25.76
C SER A 24 -12.57 -7.86 -27.18
N LYS A 25 -11.89 -7.25 -28.16
CA LYS A 25 -11.82 -7.80 -29.53
C LYS A 25 -11.14 -9.17 -29.60
N LYS A 26 -10.11 -9.40 -28.78
CA LYS A 26 -9.39 -10.69 -28.72
C LYS A 26 -10.22 -11.79 -28.03
N ALA A 27 -11.06 -11.41 -27.06
CA ALA A 27 -11.98 -12.33 -26.40
C ALA A 27 -13.16 -12.72 -27.30
N GLU A 28 -13.69 -11.77 -28.08
CA GLU A 28 -14.84 -11.97 -28.96
C GLU A 28 -14.50 -12.80 -30.22
N SER A 29 -13.24 -12.74 -30.70
CA SER A 29 -12.78 -13.60 -31.82
C SER A 29 -12.44 -15.04 -31.41
N SER A 30 -12.38 -15.33 -30.10
CA SER A 30 -11.91 -16.62 -29.56
C SER A 30 -13.01 -17.43 -28.86
N SER A 31 -14.26 -16.96 -28.85
CA SER A 31 -15.33 -17.48 -27.99
C SER A 31 -16.29 -18.46 -28.69
N ALA A 32 -15.78 -19.37 -29.51
CA ALA A 32 -16.37 -20.70 -29.55
C ALA A 32 -15.55 -21.53 -28.57
N PRO A 33 -16.12 -22.06 -27.47
CA PRO A 33 -15.38 -22.93 -26.57
C PRO A 33 -14.77 -24.05 -27.42
N GLU A 34 -13.45 -24.20 -27.41
CA GLU A 34 -12.73 -25.23 -28.16
C GLU A 34 -13.32 -26.63 -27.89
N SER A 35 -13.86 -26.81 -26.67
CA SER A 35 -14.66 -27.96 -26.26
C SER A 35 -15.89 -28.21 -27.14
N ASP A 36 -16.66 -27.18 -27.48
CA ASP A 36 -17.90 -27.32 -28.27
C ASP A 36 -17.60 -27.79 -29.69
N VAL A 37 -16.47 -27.36 -30.26
CA VAL A 37 -16.00 -27.79 -31.57
C VAL A 37 -15.56 -29.25 -31.53
N VAL A 38 -14.81 -29.65 -30.50
CA VAL A 38 -14.36 -31.04 -30.31
C VAL A 38 -15.55 -31.98 -30.08
N TYR A 39 -16.50 -31.62 -29.22
CA TYR A 39 -17.71 -32.41 -28.98
C TYR A 39 -18.59 -32.52 -30.24
N ALA A 40 -18.66 -31.48 -31.07
CA ALA A 40 -19.38 -31.52 -32.34
C ALA A 40 -18.73 -32.48 -33.36
N TRP A 41 -17.39 -32.53 -33.41
CA TRP A 41 -16.65 -33.45 -34.27
C TRP A 41 -16.77 -34.92 -33.82
N LEU A 42 -16.68 -35.18 -32.51
CA LEU A 42 -16.85 -36.53 -31.96
C LEU A 42 -18.26 -37.09 -32.25
N ARG A 43 -19.31 -36.27 -32.07
CA ARG A 43 -20.69 -36.68 -32.43
C ARG A 43 -20.83 -36.99 -33.92
N ARG A 44 -20.14 -36.23 -34.78
CA ARG A 44 -20.17 -36.47 -36.22
C ARG A 44 -19.53 -37.81 -36.58
N TRP A 45 -18.40 -38.16 -35.98
CA TRP A 45 -17.73 -39.45 -36.22
C TRP A 45 -18.49 -40.63 -35.64
N GLN A 46 -19.11 -40.46 -34.47
CA GLN A 46 -20.01 -41.45 -33.87
C GLN A 46 -21.23 -41.69 -34.77
N SER A 47 -21.85 -40.63 -35.31
CA SER A 47 -22.98 -40.75 -36.24
C SER A 47 -22.62 -41.41 -37.58
N ALA A 48 -21.34 -41.45 -37.93
CA ALA A 48 -20.81 -42.11 -39.12
C ALA A 48 -20.35 -43.55 -38.85
N ASP A 49 -20.57 -44.06 -37.64
CA ASP A 49 -20.16 -45.42 -37.19
C ASP A 49 -18.65 -45.67 -37.32
N LEU A 50 -17.85 -44.58 -37.24
CA LEU A 50 -16.39 -44.63 -37.33
C LEU A 50 -15.71 -44.87 -35.98
N ILE A 51 -16.42 -44.55 -34.90
CA ILE A 51 -15.97 -44.70 -33.51
C ILE A 51 -17.18 -45.12 -32.65
N SER A 52 -16.93 -45.99 -31.69
CA SER A 52 -17.92 -46.52 -30.75
C SER A 52 -18.16 -45.58 -29.55
N ASP A 53 -19.26 -45.81 -28.85
CA ASP A 53 -19.63 -45.05 -27.63
C ASP A 53 -18.56 -45.18 -26.53
N GLU A 54 -17.92 -46.35 -26.44
CA GLU A 54 -16.84 -46.62 -25.49
C GLU A 54 -15.57 -45.83 -25.83
N GLU A 55 -15.23 -45.69 -27.12
CA GLU A 55 -14.08 -44.92 -27.58
C GLU A 55 -14.29 -43.41 -27.40
N VAL A 56 -15.51 -42.92 -27.62
CA VAL A 56 -15.86 -41.51 -27.33
C VAL A 56 -15.70 -41.21 -25.85
N ALA A 57 -16.18 -42.09 -24.96
CA ALA A 57 -16.01 -41.93 -23.51
C ALA A 57 -14.53 -42.00 -23.07
N ALA A 58 -13.75 -42.88 -23.69
CA ALA A 58 -12.31 -42.98 -23.45
C ALA A 58 -11.55 -41.71 -23.87
N ILE A 59 -11.90 -41.11 -25.01
CA ILE A 59 -11.29 -39.85 -25.48
C ILE A 59 -11.64 -38.68 -24.55
N ILE A 60 -12.91 -38.58 -24.14
CA ILE A 60 -13.35 -37.51 -23.23
C ILE A 60 -12.62 -37.60 -21.89
N SER A 61 -12.54 -38.79 -21.30
CA SER A 61 -11.83 -38.99 -20.03
C SER A 61 -10.33 -38.73 -20.14
N PHE A 62 -9.69 -39.10 -21.27
CA PHE A 62 -8.30 -38.78 -21.55
C PHE A 62 -8.05 -37.27 -21.68
N GLU A 63 -8.91 -36.55 -22.40
CA GLU A 63 -8.83 -35.09 -22.54
C GLU A 63 -9.08 -34.35 -21.23
N GLU A 64 -10.00 -34.84 -20.40
CA GLU A 64 -10.26 -34.29 -19.06
C GLU A 64 -9.07 -34.50 -18.11
N ALA A 65 -8.43 -35.67 -18.17
CA ALA A 65 -7.20 -35.96 -17.41
C ALA A 65 -6.03 -35.09 -17.91
N ALA A 66 -5.84 -34.99 -19.22
CA ALA A 66 -4.80 -34.16 -19.84
C ALA A 66 -4.97 -32.67 -19.51
N ARG A 67 -6.20 -32.16 -19.40
CA ARG A 67 -6.48 -30.79 -18.95
C ARG A 67 -6.19 -30.58 -17.46
N HIS A 68 -6.48 -31.56 -16.60
CA HIS A 68 -6.11 -31.51 -15.18
C HIS A 68 -4.58 -31.51 -15.01
N ASP A 69 -3.87 -32.32 -15.80
CA ASP A 69 -2.42 -32.37 -15.82
C ASP A 69 -1.81 -31.08 -16.42
N ALA A 70 -2.40 -30.52 -17.46
CA ALA A 70 -1.96 -29.24 -18.05
C ALA A 70 -2.25 -28.05 -17.13
N ALA A 71 -3.37 -28.05 -16.40
CA ALA A 71 -3.71 -27.01 -15.41
C ALA A 71 -2.78 -27.04 -14.19
N SER A 72 -2.39 -28.24 -13.74
CA SER A 72 -1.41 -28.43 -12.66
C SER A 72 0.04 -28.17 -13.13
N THR A 73 0.36 -28.42 -14.40
CA THR A 73 1.71 -28.16 -14.95
C THR A 73 1.91 -26.69 -15.32
N SER A 74 0.92 -26.01 -15.90
CA SER A 74 1.01 -24.61 -16.34
C SER A 74 1.18 -23.60 -15.21
N THR A 75 0.69 -23.91 -14.00
CA THR A 75 0.98 -23.11 -12.79
C THR A 75 2.40 -23.32 -12.29
N SER A 76 3.01 -24.49 -12.51
CA SER A 76 4.36 -24.82 -12.01
C SER A 76 5.52 -24.54 -12.99
N ASP A 77 5.24 -24.45 -14.29
CA ASP A 77 6.28 -24.25 -15.32
C ASP A 77 6.43 -22.79 -15.79
N ALA A 78 5.38 -21.97 -15.69
CA ALA A 78 5.51 -20.51 -15.87
C ALA A 78 6.28 -19.85 -14.70
N GLU A 79 6.37 -20.52 -13.54
CA GLU A 79 7.23 -20.18 -12.41
C GLU A 79 8.69 -20.64 -12.57
N ARG A 80 9.01 -21.42 -13.63
CA ARG A 80 10.30 -22.09 -13.74
C ARG A 80 11.34 -21.21 -14.46
N LYS A 81 11.97 -20.38 -13.63
CA LYS A 81 13.29 -19.71 -13.81
C LYS A 81 13.29 -18.44 -14.67
N MET A 82 12.72 -17.37 -14.14
CA MET A 82 13.36 -16.06 -14.31
C MET A 82 14.81 -16.24 -13.80
N PRO A 83 15.85 -16.06 -14.63
CA PRO A 83 17.23 -16.23 -14.18
C PRO A 83 17.43 -15.34 -12.95
N LEU A 84 17.99 -15.88 -11.86
CA LEU A 84 18.28 -15.12 -10.64
C LEU A 84 18.99 -13.78 -10.94
N VAL A 85 19.76 -13.77 -12.03
CA VAL A 85 20.44 -12.60 -12.60
C VAL A 85 19.45 -11.55 -13.13
N ALA A 86 18.39 -11.93 -13.84
CA ALA A 86 17.35 -11.02 -14.33
C ALA A 86 16.51 -10.43 -13.18
N GLU A 87 16.24 -11.22 -12.15
CA GLU A 87 15.59 -10.75 -10.93
C GLU A 87 16.49 -9.78 -10.14
N ALA A 88 17.77 -10.13 -9.96
CA ALA A 88 18.76 -9.25 -9.33
C ALA A 88 19.00 -7.95 -10.13
N LEU A 89 19.05 -8.03 -11.45
CA LEU A 89 19.14 -6.86 -12.34
C LEU A 89 17.87 -6.00 -12.27
N GLY A 90 16.70 -6.63 -12.11
CA GLY A 90 15.43 -5.92 -11.89
C GLY A 90 15.44 -5.13 -10.58
N TYR A 91 15.88 -5.75 -9.48
CA TYR A 91 16.02 -5.07 -8.20
C TYR A 91 17.08 -3.96 -8.25
N LEU A 92 18.22 -4.22 -8.90
CA LEU A 92 19.30 -3.24 -9.03
C LEU A 92 18.86 -2.04 -9.90
N GLY A 93 18.20 -2.30 -11.02
CA GLY A 93 17.63 -1.27 -11.90
C GLY A 93 16.55 -0.45 -11.20
N GLY A 94 15.67 -1.11 -10.43
CA GLY A 94 14.67 -0.43 -9.60
C GLY A 94 15.31 0.47 -8.54
N ALA A 95 16.34 -0.02 -7.85
CA ALA A 95 17.09 0.76 -6.87
C ALA A 95 17.74 1.99 -7.52
N PHE A 96 18.40 1.82 -8.68
CA PHE A 96 18.99 2.96 -9.40
C PHE A 96 17.95 3.95 -9.92
N ALA A 97 16.79 3.49 -10.39
CA ALA A 97 15.71 4.37 -10.78
C ALA A 97 15.20 5.21 -9.59
N VAL A 98 15.01 4.59 -8.43
CA VAL A 98 14.61 5.28 -7.20
C VAL A 98 15.66 6.30 -6.77
N VAL A 99 16.93 5.91 -6.73
CA VAL A 99 18.04 6.82 -6.39
C VAL A 99 18.12 7.98 -7.40
N GLY A 100 17.99 7.70 -8.69
CA GLY A 100 17.99 8.73 -9.74
C GLY A 100 16.86 9.75 -9.57
N VAL A 101 15.64 9.27 -9.28
CA VAL A 101 14.50 10.15 -8.99
C VAL A 101 14.74 10.97 -7.72
N ILE A 102 15.25 10.37 -6.65
CA ILE A 102 15.56 11.07 -5.39
C ILE A 102 16.62 12.15 -5.64
N LEU A 103 17.69 11.84 -6.36
CA LEU A 103 18.74 12.81 -6.69
C LEU A 103 18.23 13.94 -7.56
N LEU A 104 17.40 13.62 -8.56
CA LEU A 104 16.78 14.62 -9.43
C LEU A 104 15.88 15.56 -8.62
N VAL A 105 15.02 15.00 -7.76
CA VAL A 105 14.18 15.76 -6.85
C VAL A 105 15.06 16.61 -5.94
N ALA A 106 16.01 16.03 -5.22
CA ALA A 106 16.89 16.77 -4.30
C ALA A 106 17.65 17.90 -4.99
N ARG A 107 18.05 17.72 -6.26
CA ARG A 107 18.76 18.74 -7.04
C ARG A 107 17.86 19.91 -7.43
N TYR A 108 16.65 19.65 -7.93
CA TYR A 108 15.77 20.70 -8.48
C TYR A 108 14.75 21.23 -7.48
N TRP A 109 14.55 20.53 -6.35
CA TRP A 109 13.60 20.91 -5.31
C TRP A 109 13.81 22.34 -4.80
N PRO A 110 15.05 22.80 -4.50
CA PRO A 110 15.30 24.17 -4.05
C PRO A 110 14.85 25.24 -5.07
N ASP A 111 14.86 24.92 -6.36
CA ASP A 111 14.51 25.85 -7.43
C ASP A 111 12.99 25.88 -7.74
N LEU A 112 12.23 24.91 -7.22
CA LEU A 112 10.78 24.87 -7.40
C LEU A 112 10.08 25.90 -6.52
N ALA A 113 9.14 26.64 -7.12
CA ALA A 113 8.18 27.44 -6.36
C ALA A 113 7.37 26.54 -5.40
N THR A 114 7.01 27.06 -4.23
CA THR A 114 6.21 26.34 -3.20
C THR A 114 4.97 25.65 -3.78
N GLY A 115 4.26 26.31 -4.70
CA GLY A 115 3.09 25.74 -5.36
C GLY A 115 3.40 24.43 -6.08
N TRP A 116 4.56 24.28 -6.72
CA TRP A 116 4.98 23.05 -7.37
C TRP A 116 5.44 21.98 -6.38
N ARG A 117 6.13 22.38 -5.31
CA ARG A 117 6.54 21.46 -4.24
C ARG A 117 5.36 20.83 -3.51
N ILE A 118 4.22 21.51 -3.43
CA ILE A 118 2.96 20.97 -2.91
C ILE A 118 2.19 20.24 -4.01
N GLY A 119 2.10 20.83 -5.20
CA GLY A 119 1.28 20.33 -6.30
C GLY A 119 1.72 18.98 -6.84
N ILE A 120 3.04 18.73 -6.96
CA ILE A 120 3.56 17.46 -7.47
C ILE A 120 3.21 16.29 -6.53
N PRO A 121 3.53 16.32 -5.21
CA PRO A 121 3.12 15.25 -4.31
C PRO A 121 1.60 15.12 -4.15
N ALA A 122 0.85 16.22 -4.22
CA ALA A 122 -0.61 16.17 -4.24
C ALA A 122 -1.15 15.46 -5.50
N ALA A 123 -0.52 15.67 -6.66
CA ALA A 123 -0.87 14.94 -7.88
C ALA A 123 -0.57 13.43 -7.76
N VAL A 124 0.55 13.06 -7.12
CA VAL A 124 0.86 11.65 -6.78
C VAL A 124 -0.21 11.08 -5.85
N ALA A 125 -0.67 11.86 -4.86
CA ALA A 125 -1.75 11.45 -3.97
C ALA A 125 -3.03 11.11 -4.74
N VAL A 126 -3.47 12.03 -5.61
CA VAL A 126 -4.67 11.84 -6.44
C VAL A 126 -4.52 10.64 -7.36
N ALA A 127 -3.38 10.50 -8.04
CA ALA A 127 -3.12 9.37 -8.94
C ALA A 127 -3.13 8.02 -8.20
N GLY A 128 -2.50 7.94 -7.03
CA GLY A 128 -2.49 6.73 -6.20
C GLY A 128 -3.88 6.36 -5.69
N VAL A 129 -4.63 7.33 -5.16
CA VAL A 129 -5.99 7.12 -4.64
C VAL A 129 -6.95 6.72 -5.76
N ALA A 130 -6.99 7.49 -6.86
CA ALA A 130 -7.85 7.22 -8.00
C ALA A 130 -7.48 5.89 -8.68
N GLY A 131 -6.19 5.66 -8.91
CA GLY A 131 -5.68 4.41 -9.48
C GLY A 131 -6.10 3.20 -8.65
N GLY A 132 -5.92 3.24 -7.32
CA GLY A 132 -6.37 2.17 -6.45
C GLY A 132 -7.90 2.02 -6.38
N ALA A 133 -8.66 3.11 -6.48
CA ALA A 133 -10.12 3.06 -6.48
C ALA A 133 -10.70 2.38 -7.73
N LEU A 134 -10.00 2.47 -8.87
CA LEU A 134 -10.37 1.83 -10.14
C LEU A 134 -10.11 0.32 -10.17
N LEU A 135 -9.31 -0.21 -9.24
CA LEU A 135 -8.99 -1.63 -9.15
C LEU A 135 -10.05 -2.37 -8.33
N ASP A 136 -10.64 -3.43 -8.90
CA ASP A 136 -11.55 -4.29 -8.17
C ASP A 136 -10.78 -5.34 -7.35
N GLU A 137 -10.91 -5.29 -6.02
CA GLU A 137 -10.19 -6.15 -5.07
C GLU A 137 -10.81 -7.55 -4.93
N GLN A 138 -11.97 -7.79 -5.55
CA GLN A 138 -12.69 -9.08 -5.52
C GLN A 138 -12.27 -10.04 -6.63
N ILE A 139 -11.59 -9.55 -7.67
CA ILE A 139 -11.25 -10.34 -8.86
C ILE A 139 -9.97 -11.16 -8.65
N ASP A 140 -8.93 -10.56 -8.08
CA ASP A 140 -7.59 -11.17 -7.96
C ASP A 140 -6.82 -10.60 -6.76
N ASP A 141 -6.10 -11.46 -6.05
CA ASP A 141 -5.19 -11.10 -4.97
C ASP A 141 -4.03 -10.20 -5.43
N ALA A 142 -3.60 -10.31 -6.69
CA ALA A 142 -2.60 -9.42 -7.27
C ALA A 142 -3.13 -7.98 -7.39
N LEU A 143 -4.38 -7.81 -7.83
CA LEU A 143 -5.04 -6.50 -7.93
C LEU A 143 -5.29 -5.89 -6.54
N ARG A 144 -5.61 -6.72 -5.54
CA ARG A 144 -5.71 -6.29 -4.15
C ARG A 144 -4.39 -5.73 -3.62
N ARG A 145 -3.28 -6.44 -3.85
CA ARG A 145 -1.93 -5.98 -3.46
C ARG A 145 -1.53 -4.69 -4.17
N LEU A 146 -1.82 -4.59 -5.48
CA LEU A 146 -1.57 -3.38 -6.26
C LEU A 146 -2.39 -2.20 -5.72
N ARG A 147 -3.67 -2.40 -5.40
CA ARG A 147 -4.54 -1.37 -4.81
C ARG A 147 -3.98 -0.84 -3.50
N TRP A 148 -3.56 -1.72 -2.59
CA TRP A 148 -2.97 -1.31 -1.32
C TRP A 148 -1.68 -0.51 -1.51
N THR A 149 -0.86 -0.92 -2.48
CA THR A 149 0.39 -0.23 -2.84
C THR A 149 0.12 1.15 -3.41
N LEU A 150 -0.81 1.28 -4.37
CA LEU A 150 -1.19 2.57 -4.95
C LEU A 150 -1.75 3.53 -3.90
N TRP A 151 -2.54 3.02 -2.96
CA TRP A 151 -3.02 3.81 -1.85
C TRP A 151 -1.93 4.22 -0.88
N LEU A 152 -0.95 3.36 -0.61
CA LEU A 152 0.21 3.71 0.21
C LEU A 152 1.06 4.80 -0.46
N VAL A 153 1.29 4.69 -1.77
CA VAL A 153 1.93 5.75 -2.57
C VAL A 153 1.12 7.04 -2.51
N GLY A 154 -0.21 6.93 -2.59
CA GLY A 154 -1.11 8.07 -2.45
C GLY A 154 -0.98 8.76 -1.09
N THR A 155 -0.94 7.97 -0.01
CA THR A 155 -0.69 8.46 1.35
C THR A 155 0.68 9.12 1.50
N ALA A 156 1.73 8.52 0.95
CA ALA A 156 3.06 9.12 0.96
C ALA A 156 3.08 10.47 0.21
N GLY A 157 2.37 10.55 -0.92
CA GLY A 157 2.19 11.78 -1.69
C GLY A 157 1.49 12.88 -0.87
N ILE A 158 0.35 12.58 -0.23
CA ILE A 158 -0.37 13.58 0.56
C ILE A 158 0.38 13.97 1.83
N GLY A 159 1.08 13.03 2.47
CA GLY A 159 1.96 13.33 3.61
C GLY A 159 3.10 14.25 3.19
N THR A 160 3.74 13.99 2.05
CA THR A 160 4.78 14.89 1.54
C THR A 160 4.21 16.29 1.26
N ALA A 161 3.06 16.38 0.60
CA ALA A 161 2.38 17.67 0.36
C ALA A 161 2.07 18.42 1.68
N GLY A 162 1.62 17.70 2.72
CA GLY A 162 1.32 18.28 4.03
C GLY A 162 2.55 18.81 4.76
N GLY A 163 3.66 18.06 4.72
CA GLY A 163 4.92 18.51 5.31
C GLY A 163 5.46 19.76 4.63
N VAL A 164 5.41 19.80 3.30
CA VAL A 164 5.80 20.98 2.51
C VAL A 164 4.89 22.16 2.76
N ALA A 165 3.57 21.95 2.82
CA ALA A 165 2.62 23.02 3.12
C ALA A 165 2.89 23.62 4.51
N MET A 166 3.18 22.78 5.51
CA MET A 166 3.50 23.24 6.86
C MET A 166 4.85 23.97 6.94
N TYR A 167 5.84 23.53 6.15
CA TYR A 167 7.18 24.10 6.11
C TYR A 167 7.26 25.40 5.31
N ASP A 168 6.75 25.42 4.07
CA ASP A 168 6.89 26.56 3.16
C ASP A 168 5.72 27.54 3.26
N ALA A 169 4.47 27.04 3.19
CA ALA A 169 3.29 27.91 3.04
C ALA A 169 2.76 28.45 4.37
N LEU A 170 2.86 27.65 5.43
CA LEU A 170 2.41 28.01 6.79
C LEU A 170 3.57 28.47 7.69
N ALA A 171 4.80 28.55 7.16
CA ALA A 171 5.96 29.14 7.84
C ALA A 171 5.68 30.52 8.45
N PRO A 172 4.99 31.45 7.74
CA PRO A 172 4.70 32.79 8.26
C PRO A 172 3.75 32.81 9.46
N ILE A 173 3.05 31.70 9.75
CA ILE A 173 2.19 31.60 10.92
C ILE A 173 3.10 31.31 12.14
N PRO A 174 3.13 32.21 13.15
CA PRO A 174 3.97 32.03 14.31
C PRO A 174 3.44 30.88 15.18
N VAL A 175 3.99 29.70 14.94
CA VAL A 175 3.94 28.56 15.85
C VAL A 175 5.21 28.61 16.68
N TYR A 176 5.09 29.03 17.94
CA TYR A 176 6.22 29.14 18.86
C TYR A 176 6.71 27.73 19.24
N GLY A 177 8.03 27.53 19.29
CA GLY A 177 8.64 26.28 19.79
C GLY A 177 8.92 25.19 18.75
N TRP A 178 8.33 25.22 17.55
CA TRP A 178 8.61 24.20 16.54
C TRP A 178 9.85 24.49 15.71
N SER A 179 10.83 23.57 15.75
CA SER A 179 11.86 23.48 14.72
C SER A 179 11.26 23.15 13.35
N ASP A 180 11.95 23.50 12.28
CA ASP A 180 11.64 23.12 10.90
C ASP A 180 11.26 21.63 10.72
N GLY A 181 12.00 20.73 11.37
CA GLY A 181 11.70 19.29 11.33
C GLY A 181 10.33 18.93 11.91
N HIS A 182 9.91 19.56 13.01
CA HIS A 182 8.61 19.32 13.65
C HIS A 182 7.45 19.81 12.78
N ARG A 183 7.60 20.94 12.09
CA ARG A 183 6.62 21.44 11.11
C ARG A 183 6.40 20.41 10.00
N VAL A 184 7.49 19.90 9.42
CA VAL A 184 7.43 18.88 8.36
C VAL A 184 6.76 17.61 8.88
N VAL A 185 7.22 17.07 10.01
CA VAL A 185 6.68 15.83 10.58
C VAL A 185 5.20 15.96 10.93
N PHE A 186 4.78 17.05 11.57
CA PHE A 186 3.37 17.28 11.90
C PHE A 186 2.49 17.34 10.66
N GLY A 187 2.88 18.15 9.67
CA GLY A 187 2.12 18.29 8.42
C GLY A 187 2.02 16.97 7.66
N SER A 188 3.13 16.22 7.58
CA SER A 188 3.16 14.93 6.92
C SER A 188 2.34 13.87 7.63
N ALA A 189 2.55 13.71 8.94
CA ALA A 189 1.88 12.71 9.74
C ALA A 189 0.36 12.94 9.81
N SER A 190 -0.07 14.21 9.93
CA SER A 190 -1.49 14.57 10.00
C SER A 190 -2.24 14.24 8.71
N LEU A 191 -1.75 14.67 7.55
CA LEU A 191 -2.43 14.38 6.28
C LEU A 191 -2.34 12.90 5.90
N ALA A 192 -1.22 12.25 6.18
CA ALA A 192 -1.08 10.80 5.99
C ALA A 192 -2.08 10.03 6.86
N ALA A 193 -2.22 10.40 8.14
CA ALA A 193 -3.20 9.80 9.04
C ALA A 193 -4.63 10.01 8.54
N VAL A 194 -5.02 11.23 8.17
CA VAL A 194 -6.37 11.50 7.66
C VAL A 194 -6.68 10.65 6.44
N LEU A 195 -5.81 10.64 5.42
CA LEU A 195 -6.07 9.89 4.20
C LEU A 195 -6.08 8.38 4.46
N SER A 196 -5.09 7.85 5.20
CA SER A 196 -5.05 6.43 5.52
C SER A 196 -6.20 5.98 6.41
N GLY A 197 -6.67 6.83 7.32
CA GLY A 197 -7.87 6.57 8.12
C GLY A 197 -9.12 6.46 7.24
N VAL A 198 -9.29 7.37 6.28
CA VAL A 198 -10.40 7.34 5.30
C VAL A 198 -10.32 6.10 4.39
N LEU A 199 -9.13 5.74 3.92
CA LEU A 199 -8.93 4.57 3.05
C LEU A 199 -9.06 3.25 3.82
N TRP A 200 -8.68 3.23 5.10
CA TRP A 200 -8.88 2.09 5.98
C TRP A 200 -10.38 1.91 6.28
N ALA A 201 -11.05 2.93 6.84
CA ALA A 201 -12.47 2.92 7.19
C ALA A 201 -12.96 1.59 7.81
N GLY A 202 -12.13 0.95 8.65
CA GLY A 202 -12.43 -0.33 9.31
C GLY A 202 -12.35 -1.59 8.44
N ARG A 203 -11.94 -1.48 7.17
CA ARG A 203 -11.81 -2.61 6.23
C ARG A 203 -10.46 -3.34 6.37
N PRO A 204 -10.35 -4.62 5.93
CA PRO A 204 -9.12 -5.43 6.06
C PRO A 204 -8.01 -4.96 5.13
N ARG A 205 -7.35 -3.86 5.54
CA ARG A 205 -6.35 -3.14 4.76
C ARG A 205 -5.14 -2.84 5.66
N PRO A 206 -4.23 -3.81 5.84
CA PRO A 206 -3.20 -3.76 6.88
C PRO A 206 -2.23 -2.58 6.72
N LEU A 207 -1.87 -2.24 5.47
CA LEU A 207 -0.98 -1.10 5.18
C LEU A 207 -1.61 0.24 5.57
N GLN A 208 -2.90 0.41 5.32
CA GLN A 208 -3.60 1.66 5.64
C GLN A 208 -3.85 1.80 7.14
N GLN A 209 -4.20 0.71 7.82
CA GLN A 209 -4.30 0.69 9.29
C GLN A 209 -2.95 1.03 9.95
N THR A 210 -1.86 0.42 9.47
CA THR A 210 -0.50 0.69 9.95
C THR A 210 -0.14 2.17 9.80
N THR A 211 -0.33 2.71 8.60
CA THR A 211 0.02 4.09 8.28
C THR A 211 -0.84 5.09 9.04
N PHE A 212 -2.12 4.79 9.25
CA PHE A 212 -3.01 5.59 10.09
C PHE A 212 -2.51 5.66 11.54
N LEU A 213 -2.27 4.50 12.18
CA LEU A 213 -1.86 4.46 13.59
C LEU A 213 -0.51 5.14 13.82
N VAL A 214 0.48 4.85 12.97
CA VAL A 214 1.78 5.52 13.01
C VAL A 214 1.62 7.03 12.80
N GLY A 215 0.86 7.44 11.78
CA GLY A 215 0.59 8.84 11.49
C GLY A 215 -0.06 9.58 12.67
N VAL A 216 -1.03 8.98 13.37
CA VAL A 216 -1.65 9.56 14.58
C VAL A 216 -0.62 9.74 15.68
N ILE A 217 0.23 8.75 15.96
CA ILE A 217 1.27 8.84 16.99
C ILE A 217 2.23 10.00 16.70
N PHE A 218 2.72 10.10 15.45
CA PHE A 218 3.64 11.17 15.06
C PHE A 218 2.97 12.55 15.04
N ALA A 219 1.73 12.64 14.58
CA ALA A 219 0.97 13.89 14.55
C ALA A 219 0.70 14.41 15.97
N VAL A 220 0.21 13.55 16.87
CA VAL A 220 -0.05 13.93 18.27
C VAL A 220 1.26 14.24 18.99
N GLY A 221 2.30 13.42 18.83
CA GLY A 221 3.61 13.68 19.45
C GLY A 221 4.21 15.02 19.01
N SER A 222 4.13 15.33 17.72
CA SER A 222 4.61 16.62 17.19
C SER A 222 3.77 17.80 17.70
N ALA A 223 2.44 17.63 17.83
CA ALA A 223 1.56 18.64 18.40
C ALA A 223 1.84 18.89 19.89
N THR A 224 2.07 17.83 20.68
CA THR A 224 2.40 17.96 22.10
C THR A 224 3.70 18.74 22.30
N ASN A 225 4.69 18.55 21.42
CA ASN A 225 5.97 19.26 21.49
C ASN A 225 5.88 20.77 21.21
N GLU A 226 4.71 21.30 20.82
CA GLU A 226 4.49 22.75 20.72
C GLU A 226 4.54 23.43 22.08
N TRP A 227 3.92 22.80 23.07
CA TRP A 227 3.65 23.42 24.37
C TRP A 227 4.44 22.77 25.50
N TRP A 228 5.01 21.60 25.26
CA TRP A 228 5.59 20.75 26.29
C TRP A 228 6.96 20.19 25.88
N ASP A 229 7.72 19.77 26.88
CA ASP A 229 9.01 19.12 26.69
C ASP A 229 8.90 17.65 26.23
N ILE A 230 10.06 17.06 25.91
CA ILE A 230 10.16 15.69 25.42
C ILE A 230 9.66 14.64 26.42
N SER A 231 9.63 14.92 27.73
CA SER A 231 9.08 14.01 28.73
C SER A 231 7.56 13.90 28.60
N VAL A 232 6.89 15.03 28.43
CA VAL A 232 5.43 15.05 28.24
C VAL A 232 5.07 14.43 26.89
N VAL A 233 5.85 14.71 25.83
CA VAL A 233 5.68 14.01 24.54
C VAL A 233 5.82 12.51 24.73
N GLY A 234 6.85 12.05 25.43
CA GLY A 234 7.06 10.64 25.74
C GLY A 234 5.90 10.01 26.53
N ALA A 235 5.37 10.71 27.54
CA ALA A 235 4.22 10.26 28.30
C ALA A 235 2.95 10.15 27.43
N VAL A 236 2.68 11.13 26.56
CA VAL A 236 1.56 11.09 25.62
C VAL A 236 1.71 9.95 24.62
N THR A 237 2.90 9.77 24.03
CA THR A 237 3.20 8.66 23.11
C THR A 237 3.02 7.31 23.80
N LEU A 238 3.43 7.19 25.08
CA LEU A 238 3.22 5.99 25.87
C LEU A 238 1.73 5.71 26.12
N LEU A 239 0.96 6.73 26.50
CA LEU A 239 -0.49 6.59 26.72
C LEU A 239 -1.24 6.23 25.43
N LEU A 240 -0.86 6.82 24.30
CA LEU A 240 -1.39 6.44 22.99
C LEU A 240 -1.05 4.98 22.68
N GLY A 241 0.19 4.56 22.94
CA GLY A 241 0.61 3.17 22.77
C GLY A 241 -0.20 2.20 23.62
N ALA A 242 -0.38 2.51 24.90
CA ALA A 242 -1.18 1.72 25.84
C ALA A 242 -2.65 1.65 25.43
N THR A 243 -3.23 2.76 24.98
CA THR A 243 -4.61 2.82 24.45
C THR A 243 -4.75 1.96 23.21
N THR A 244 -3.80 2.05 22.27
CA THR A 244 -3.78 1.25 21.04
C THR A 244 -3.64 -0.24 21.35
N LEU A 245 -2.76 -0.60 22.28
CA LEU A 245 -2.60 -1.98 22.74
C LEU A 245 -3.86 -2.51 23.44
N PHE A 246 -4.53 -1.68 24.25
CA PHE A 246 -5.79 -2.04 24.89
C PHE A 246 -6.91 -2.29 23.86
N ILE A 247 -7.01 -1.45 22.82
CA ILE A 247 -7.94 -1.63 21.69
C ILE A 247 -7.67 -2.97 21.00
N ALA A 248 -6.39 -3.31 20.76
CA ALA A 248 -5.99 -4.57 20.16
C ALA A 248 -6.42 -5.78 21.00
N GLN A 249 -6.21 -5.73 22.33
CA GLN A 249 -6.59 -6.80 23.27
C GLN A 249 -8.11 -7.01 23.36
N ARG A 250 -8.90 -5.99 23.02
CA ARG A 250 -10.36 -6.10 22.91
C ARG A 250 -10.83 -6.62 21.56
N GLU A 251 -9.92 -7.00 20.67
CA GLU A 251 -10.19 -7.39 19.29
C GLU A 251 -10.98 -6.32 18.51
N ILE A 252 -10.84 -5.05 18.91
CA ILE A 252 -11.52 -3.92 18.26
C ILE A 252 -10.65 -3.46 17.09
N GLY A 253 -11.10 -3.74 15.86
CA GLY A 253 -10.43 -3.34 14.63
C GLY A 253 -10.17 -4.52 13.70
N THR A 254 -9.54 -4.27 12.55
CA THR A 254 -9.44 -5.30 11.52
C THR A 254 -8.25 -6.24 11.68
N TYR A 255 -7.10 -5.74 12.13
CA TYR A 255 -5.92 -6.55 12.44
C TYR A 255 -5.41 -6.25 13.86
N PRO A 256 -5.87 -7.01 14.86
CA PRO A 256 -5.46 -6.82 16.26
C PRO A 256 -3.95 -6.93 16.46
N VAL A 257 -3.27 -7.84 15.77
CA VAL A 257 -1.80 -8.03 15.87
C VAL A 257 -1.05 -6.77 15.44
N ILE A 258 -1.44 -6.14 14.32
CA ILE A 258 -0.81 -4.90 13.84
C ILE A 258 -1.03 -3.77 14.84
N THR A 259 -2.26 -3.63 15.35
CA THR A 259 -2.58 -2.64 16.38
C THR A 259 -1.74 -2.86 17.63
N ALA A 260 -1.59 -4.12 18.08
CA ALA A 260 -0.79 -4.46 19.25
C ALA A 260 0.70 -4.13 19.07
N VAL A 261 1.29 -4.48 17.92
CA VAL A 261 2.71 -4.20 17.62
C VAL A 261 2.98 -2.69 17.59
N ILE A 262 2.11 -1.91 16.95
CA ILE A 262 2.26 -0.45 16.90
C ILE A 262 2.06 0.17 18.29
N GLY A 263 1.07 -0.32 19.05
CA GLY A 263 0.84 0.12 20.43
C GLY A 263 2.05 -0.16 21.33
N ALA A 264 2.59 -1.38 21.26
CA ALA A 264 3.79 -1.79 21.98
C ALA A 264 5.02 -0.93 21.61
N GLY A 265 5.24 -0.72 20.31
CA GLY A 265 6.32 0.13 19.81
C GLY A 265 6.21 1.57 20.31
N ALA A 266 5.00 2.13 20.34
CA ALA A 266 4.74 3.47 20.89
C ALA A 266 4.99 3.54 22.40
N MET A 267 4.60 2.51 23.17
CA MET A 267 4.92 2.47 24.61
C MET A 267 6.43 2.46 24.88
N VAL A 268 7.19 1.68 24.10
CA VAL A 268 8.65 1.64 24.20
C VAL A 268 9.26 2.99 23.80
N ALA A 269 8.85 3.56 22.66
CA ALA A 269 9.34 4.85 22.20
C ALA A 269 9.04 5.97 23.22
N GLY A 270 7.82 6.02 23.75
CA GLY A 270 7.44 6.99 24.78
C GLY A 270 8.27 6.85 26.05
N SER A 271 8.52 5.61 26.51
CA SER A 271 9.39 5.34 27.67
C SER A 271 10.83 5.82 27.43
N LEU A 272 11.37 5.60 26.22
CA LEU A 272 12.72 6.04 25.85
C LEU A 272 12.83 7.56 25.80
N MET A 273 11.82 8.27 25.28
CA MET A 273 11.80 9.73 25.24
C MET A 273 11.84 10.35 26.64
N MET A 274 11.19 9.70 27.62
CA MET A 274 11.20 10.15 29.02
C MET A 274 12.56 9.94 29.72
N LEU A 275 13.45 9.08 29.20
CA LEU A 275 14.76 8.83 29.83
C LEU A 275 15.66 10.06 29.83
N ASP A 276 15.54 10.92 28.82
CA ASP A 276 16.43 12.06 28.61
C ASP A 276 16.36 13.06 29.79
N GLN A 277 15.17 13.29 30.33
CA GLN A 277 14.94 14.23 31.43
C GLN A 277 14.52 13.56 32.74
N MET A 278 13.91 12.37 32.68
CA MET A 278 13.43 11.62 33.84
C MET A 278 14.02 10.21 33.85
N ALA A 279 15.34 10.10 33.88
CA ALA A 279 16.08 8.83 33.77
C ALA A 279 15.50 7.69 34.64
N THR A 280 15.22 7.95 35.92
CA THR A 280 14.66 6.95 36.84
C THR A 280 13.24 6.55 36.48
N ALA A 281 12.38 7.52 36.12
CA ALA A 281 10.98 7.25 35.79
C ALA A 281 10.85 6.55 34.43
N GLY A 282 11.60 7.01 33.42
CA GLY A 282 11.68 6.40 32.09
C GLY A 282 12.21 4.96 32.16
N ALA A 283 13.23 4.69 32.97
CA ALA A 283 13.76 3.34 33.13
C ALA A 283 12.75 2.39 33.77
N LEU A 284 12.04 2.85 34.82
CA LEU A 284 10.98 2.07 35.45
C LEU A 284 9.83 1.79 34.48
N LEU A 285 9.39 2.79 33.71
CA LEU A 285 8.33 2.63 32.72
C LEU A 285 8.74 1.69 31.58
N LEU A 286 10.00 1.73 31.15
CA LEU A 286 10.52 0.79 30.16
C LEU A 286 10.47 -0.64 30.69
N VAL A 287 10.93 -0.89 31.93
CA VAL A 287 10.87 -2.21 32.56
C VAL A 287 9.43 -2.70 32.70
N VAL A 288 8.52 -1.84 33.18
CA VAL A 288 7.10 -2.18 33.32
C VAL A 288 6.48 -2.48 31.95
N THR A 289 6.76 -1.66 30.94
CA THR A 289 6.29 -1.87 29.56
C THR A 289 6.80 -3.21 29.02
N SER A 290 8.09 -3.52 29.18
CA SER A 290 8.66 -4.81 28.77
C SER A 290 8.00 -5.99 29.50
N MET A 291 7.76 -5.90 30.80
CA MET A 291 7.06 -6.95 31.56
C MET A 291 5.63 -7.18 31.07
N VAL A 292 4.89 -6.09 30.82
CA VAL A 292 3.53 -6.17 30.27
C VAL A 292 3.54 -6.82 28.90
N LEU A 293 4.47 -6.44 28.02
CA LEU A 293 4.58 -7.02 26.68
C LEU A 293 4.96 -8.50 26.70
N ILE A 294 5.89 -8.92 27.58
CA ILE A 294 6.27 -10.33 27.76
C ILE A 294 5.08 -11.16 28.25
N ARG A 295 4.22 -10.61 29.12
CA ARG A 295 3.05 -11.32 29.62
C ARG A 295 1.94 -11.47 28.58
N LEU A 296 1.90 -10.58 27.59
CA LEU A 296 0.89 -10.55 26.54
C LEU A 296 1.28 -11.33 25.28
N GLY A 297 2.57 -11.68 25.11
CA GLY A 297 3.09 -12.50 24.01
C GLY A 297 3.21 -13.97 24.39
#